data_AF-A0A961S1D8-F1
#
_entry.id   AF-A0A961S1D8-F1
#
_cell.length_a   1.000
_cell.length_b   1.000
_cell.length_c   1.000
_cell.angle_alpha   90.00
_cell.angle_beta   90.00
_cell.angle_gamma   90.00
#
_symmetry.space_group_name_H-M   'P 1'
#
loop_
_entity.id
_entity.type
_entity.pdbx_description
1 polymer ?
#
loop_
_entity_poly.entity_id
_entity_poly.type
_entity_poly.pdbx_seq_one_letter_code
_entity_poly.pdbx_strand_id
1 'polypeptide(L)' 'PEAQARKADLKVWGDPTVLALSKLSLGDAALFHQGDVPGAVRDPAPAIPEPHGSWVPLIEAAWLERYGA' A
#
# COMPACT_ATOMS: atom_id res chain seq x y z
N PRO A 1 15.51 -4.58 -3.54
CA PRO A 1 14.51 -5.19 -2.63
C PRO A 1 14.45 -4.56 -1.23
N GLU A 2 15.58 -4.05 -0.76
CA GLU A 2 15.89 -3.47 0.54
C GLU A 2 14.94 -2.35 0.95
N ALA A 3 14.60 -1.42 0.06
CA ALA A 3 13.66 -0.33 0.37
C ALA A 3 12.27 -0.87 0.75
N GLN A 4 11.82 -1.93 0.05
CA GLN A 4 10.55 -2.60 0.34
C GLN A 4 10.63 -3.39 1.64
N ALA A 5 11.75 -4.08 1.91
CA ALA A 5 11.96 -4.80 3.16
C ALA A 5 11.96 -3.85 4.37
N ARG A 6 12.64 -2.69 4.28
CA ARG A 6 12.63 -1.66 5.33
C ARG A 6 11.22 -1.11 5.59
N LYS A 7 10.43 -0.90 4.53
CA LYS A 7 9.04 -0.45 4.66
C LYS A 7 8.15 -1.52 5.29
N ALA A 8 8.40 -2.79 5.00
CA ALA A 8 7.68 -3.92 5.58
C ALA A 8 8.01 -4.18 7.06
N ASP A 9 9.10 -3.65 7.60
CA ASP A 9 9.41 -3.75 9.04
C ASP A 9 8.37 -3.02 9.87
N LEU A 10 7.64 -3.75 10.73
CA LEU A 10 6.65 -3.21 11.67
C LEU A 10 7.22 -2.16 12.63
N LYS A 11 8.52 -2.21 12.94
CA LYS A 11 9.18 -1.20 13.79
C LYS A 11 9.40 0.13 13.06
N VAL A 12 9.30 0.13 11.74
CA VAL A 12 9.52 1.30 10.89
C VAL A 12 8.21 1.81 10.31
N TRP A 13 7.44 0.94 9.67
CA TRP A 13 6.17 1.28 9.04
C TRP A 13 5.20 0.09 9.04
N GLY A 14 5.62 -1.07 8.51
CA GLY A 14 4.82 -2.29 8.52
C GLY A 14 3.96 -2.54 7.26
N ASP A 15 4.14 -1.74 6.22
CA ASP A 15 3.38 -1.90 4.98
C ASP A 15 3.88 -3.12 4.18
N PRO A 16 2.98 -3.97 3.65
CA PRO A 16 3.38 -5.13 2.87
C PRO A 16 4.15 -4.73 1.60
N THR A 17 5.01 -5.63 1.12
CA THR A 17 5.75 -5.40 -0.11
C THR A 17 4.84 -5.50 -1.34
N VAL A 18 5.11 -4.66 -2.35
CA VAL A 18 4.49 -4.78 -3.68
C VAL A 18 5.26 -5.73 -4.61
N LEU A 19 6.38 -6.29 -4.15
CA LEU A 19 7.20 -7.20 -4.94
C LEU A 19 6.57 -8.58 -4.99
N ALA A 20 6.60 -9.21 -6.16
CA ALA A 20 6.25 -10.61 -6.31
C ALA A 20 7.39 -11.48 -5.73
N LEU A 21 7.22 -11.98 -4.50
CA LEU A 21 8.25 -12.77 -3.80
C LEU A 21 8.73 -13.99 -4.60
N SER A 22 7.85 -14.62 -5.39
CA SER A 22 8.20 -15.77 -6.25
C SER A 22 9.19 -15.45 -7.36
N LYS A 23 9.42 -14.16 -7.66
CA LYS A 23 10.37 -13.68 -8.66
C LYS A 23 11.70 -13.22 -8.06
N LEU A 24 11.84 -13.26 -6.74
CA LEU A 24 13.06 -12.84 -6.06
C LEU A 24 14.06 -13.99 -5.95
N SER A 25 15.34 -13.64 -5.81
CA SER A 25 16.35 -14.61 -5.39
C SER A 25 16.03 -15.13 -3.98
N LEU A 26 16.54 -16.31 -3.62
CA LEU A 26 16.34 -16.85 -2.26
C LEU A 26 16.88 -15.90 -1.18
N GLY A 27 17.99 -15.20 -1.46
CA GLY A 27 18.55 -14.21 -0.54
C GLY A 27 17.66 -12.99 -0.36
N ASP A 28 17.09 -12.47 -1.44
CA ASP A 28 16.20 -11.31 -1.39
C ASP A 28 14.85 -11.65 -0.76
N ALA A 29 14.31 -12.83 -1.06
CA ALA A 29 13.08 -13.32 -0.46
C ALA A 29 13.20 -13.47 1.06
N ALA A 30 14.39 -13.84 1.56
CA ALA A 30 14.67 -13.96 2.98
C ALA A 30 14.50 -12.65 3.76
N LEU A 31 14.59 -11.50 3.10
CA LEU A 31 14.38 -10.18 3.71
C LEU A 31 12.91 -9.96 4.17
N PHE A 32 11.97 -10.78 3.70
CA PHE A 32 10.53 -10.63 3.98
C PHE A 32 9.97 -11.69 4.94
N HIS A 33 10.82 -12.54 5.54
CA HIS A 33 10.40 -13.51 6.55
C HIS A 33 10.37 -12.90 7.95
N GLN A 34 9.26 -12.26 8.33
CA GLN A 34 9.07 -11.70 9.67
C GLN A 34 8.44 -12.67 10.68
N GLY A 35 7.99 -13.85 10.23
CA GLY A 35 7.31 -14.82 11.09
C GLY A 35 5.97 -14.32 11.59
N ASP A 36 5.39 -15.03 12.56
CA ASP A 36 4.07 -14.70 13.09
C ASP A 36 4.18 -13.72 14.28
N VAL A 37 4.06 -12.43 13.97
CA VAL A 37 4.26 -11.33 14.94
C VAL A 37 2.97 -10.53 15.14
N PRO A 38 2.70 -10.03 16.36
CA PRO A 38 1.53 -9.19 16.61
C PRO A 38 1.51 -7.94 15.71
N GLY A 39 0.38 -7.69 15.06
CA GLY A 39 0.20 -6.54 14.15
C GLY A 39 0.58 -6.80 12.69
N ALA A 40 1.16 -7.97 12.35
CA ALA A 40 1.38 -8.33 10.95
C ALA A 40 0.05 -8.60 10.23
N VAL A 41 -0.10 -8.03 9.03
CA VAL A 41 -1.19 -8.36 8.11
C VAL A 41 -0.89 -9.72 7.49
N ARG A 42 -1.66 -10.75 7.87
CA ARG A 42 -1.54 -12.12 7.33
C ARG A 42 -2.28 -12.28 6.01
N ASP A 43 -3.52 -11.80 6.00
CA ASP A 43 -4.44 -11.93 4.87
C ASP A 43 -4.88 -10.52 4.45
N PRO A 44 -4.34 -9.97 3.35
CA PRO A 44 -4.76 -8.67 2.86
C PRO A 44 -6.21 -8.75 2.37
N ALA A 45 -7.03 -7.78 2.77
CA ALA A 45 -8.37 -7.62 2.20
C ALA A 45 -8.28 -7.09 0.76
N PRO A 46 -9.26 -7.42 -0.11
CA PRO A 46 -9.34 -6.81 -1.44
C PRO A 46 -9.41 -5.29 -1.33
N ALA A 47 -8.47 -4.59 -1.97
CA ALA A 47 -8.47 -3.14 -2.03
C ALA A 47 -9.52 -2.64 -3.04
N ILE A 48 -10.25 -1.59 -2.68
CA ILE A 48 -11.08 -0.84 -3.62
C ILE A 48 -10.17 0.15 -4.34
N PRO A 49 -10.12 0.16 -5.69
CA PRO A 49 -9.33 1.13 -6.42
C PRO A 49 -9.74 2.56 -6.09
N GLU A 50 -8.77 3.47 -6.07
CA GLU A 50 -9.07 4.90 -5.98
C GLU A 50 -9.92 5.34 -7.19
N PRO A 51 -10.81 6.34 -7.02
CA PRO A 51 -11.55 6.92 -8.12
C PRO A 51 -10.63 7.44 -9.22
N HIS A 52 -11.06 7.34 -10.48
CA HIS A 52 -10.29 7.84 -11.60
C HIS A 52 -10.08 9.37 -11.47
N GLY A 53 -8.86 9.85 -11.70
CA GLY A 53 -8.50 11.27 -11.52
C GLY A 53 -9.34 12.26 -12.35
N SER A 54 -10.03 11.80 -13.40
CA SER A 54 -10.98 12.62 -14.18
C SER A 54 -12.18 13.11 -13.36
N TRP A 55 -12.46 12.52 -12.20
CA TRP A 55 -13.55 12.95 -11.33
C TRP A 55 -13.20 14.20 -10.52
N VAL A 56 -11.91 14.48 -10.32
CA VAL A 56 -11.46 15.65 -9.54
C VAL A 56 -12.07 16.97 -10.05
N PRO A 57 -11.92 17.35 -11.35
CA PRO A 57 -12.46 18.63 -11.82
C PRO A 57 -14.00 18.70 -11.74
N LEU A 58 -14.69 17.56 -11.87
CA LEU A 58 -16.15 17.50 -11.76
C LEU A 58 -16.62 17.73 -10.32
N ILE A 59 -15.94 17.12 -9.35
CA ILE A 59 -16.23 17.28 -7.93
C ILE A 59 -15.92 18.71 -7.49
N GLU A 60 -14.80 19.27 -7.91
CA GLU A 60 -14.42 20.65 -7.60
C GLU A 60 -15.43 21.66 -8.14
N ALA A 61 -15.88 21.49 -9.39
CA ALA A 61 -16.90 22.36 -9.99
C ALA A 61 -18.22 22.31 -9.21
N ALA A 62 -18.72 21.11 -8.90
CA ALA A 62 -19.97 20.93 -8.14
C ALA A 62 -19.85 21.46 -6.70
N TRP A 63 -18.67 21.36 -6.09
CA TRP A 63 -18.41 21.89 -4.77
C TRP A 63 -18.47 23.43 -4.76
N LEU A 64 -17.83 24.09 -5.72
CA LEU A 64 -17.85 25.55 -5.87
C LEU A 64 -19.27 26.06 -6.13
N GLU A 65 -20.04 25.39 -6.98
CA GLU A 65 -21.44 25.74 -7.23
C GLU A 65 -22.27 25.72 -5.93
N ARG A 66 -22.06 24.70 -5.10
CA ARG A 66 -22.87 24.48 -3.90
C ARG A 66 -22.43 25.29 -2.69
N TYR A 67 -21.14 25.58 -2.56
CA TYR A 67 -20.54 26.12 -1.34
C TYR A 67 -19.59 27.31 -1.56
N GLY A 68 -19.43 27.79 -2.79
CA GLY A 68 -18.45 28.84 -3.15
C GLY A 68 -18.93 30.28 -2.96
N ALA A 69 -20.11 30.50 -2.38
CA ALA A 69 -20.70 31.83 -2.11
C ALA A 69 -20.69 32.16 -0.62
#